data_AF-A0A7C6ZTH8-F1
#
_entry.id   AF-A0A7C6ZTH8-F1
#
_cell.length_a   1.000
_cell.length_b   1.000
_cell.length_c   1.000
_cell.angle_alpha   90.00
_cell.angle_beta   90.00
_cell.angle_gamma   90.00
#
_symmetry.space_group_name_H-M   'P 1'
#
loop_
_entity.id
_entity.type
_entity.pdbx_description
1 polymer ?
#
loop_
_entity_poly.entity_id
_entity_poly.type
_entity_poly.pdbx_seq_one_letter_code
_entity_poly.pdbx_strand_id
1 'polypeptide(L)'
;LERKPDIYLIFVESYGSVLYKRSHFRPAYTALLSELETTLTESGWHVVTALSESPTWGGGSWLSYTSTILGMRIDNHPQYLELRNRYQLGKYPSLGKSLQDQGYHFAWVSSLDENLSDLAWAKYTRFLGVDELIRNEQMGYVGPRYGWGPAPPDQWVLHWAHDYLQAETDKPLLFFTITQNSHYPWAPHPALVEDWRTLNQPGEEPAPVDPETLDLDTRRRYYLNAIDYQLRMLTQLIQDVGDDNSIFILIGDHQPPAVSRRDDGWSTPVHIISRDATLADALGAYGFTPGLAVTDLEPKLRHEGFYSLFMRVLLGQYGAGQVAAPDYLPRGVVPGQPVPN
;
A
#
# COMPACT_ATOMS: atom_id res chain seq x y z
N LEU A 1 0.71 -11.59 20.51
CA LEU A 1 1.98 -11.73 19.77
C LEU A 1 3.11 -11.53 20.78
N GLU A 2 4.09 -12.42 20.80
CA GLU A 2 5.29 -12.34 21.66
C GLU A 2 6.26 -11.30 21.12
N ARG A 3 6.51 -11.34 19.82
CA ARG A 3 7.24 -10.30 19.08
C ARG A 3 6.24 -9.48 18.27
N LYS A 4 6.41 -8.16 18.25
CA LYS A 4 5.47 -7.23 17.62
C LYS A 4 6.24 -6.36 16.63
N PRO A 5 6.46 -6.85 15.40
CA PRO A 5 7.12 -6.05 14.39
C PRO A 5 6.26 -4.84 14.02
N ASP A 6 6.90 -3.73 13.65
CA ASP A 6 6.22 -2.60 13.02
C ASP A 6 5.76 -3.00 11.61
N ILE A 7 4.52 -2.68 11.28
CA ILE A 7 3.85 -3.10 10.05
C ILE A 7 3.53 -1.87 9.22
N TYR A 8 4.17 -1.75 8.06
CA TYR A 8 3.97 -0.68 7.10
C TYR A 8 3.12 -1.20 5.93
N LEU A 9 1.81 -0.95 5.97
CA LEU A 9 0.86 -1.25 4.91
C LEU A 9 0.77 -0.07 3.94
N ILE A 10 1.51 -0.15 2.85
CA ILE A 10 1.62 0.93 1.85
C ILE A 10 0.94 0.49 0.57
N PHE A 11 -0.13 1.17 0.20
CA PHE A 11 -0.72 1.02 -1.13
C PHE A 11 0.08 1.84 -2.13
N VAL A 12 0.48 1.21 -3.23
CA VAL A 12 1.17 1.82 -4.35
C VAL A 12 0.15 2.15 -5.42
N GLU A 13 -0.13 3.43 -5.59
CA GLU A 13 -1.16 3.95 -6.49
C GLU A 13 -0.92 3.53 -7.95
N SER A 14 -1.98 3.05 -8.61
CA SER A 14 -1.99 2.61 -10.01
C SER A 14 -0.93 1.53 -10.35
N TYR A 15 -0.47 0.76 -9.37
CA TYR A 15 0.54 -0.28 -9.57
C TYR A 15 -0.08 -1.62 -9.99
N GLY A 16 -0.34 -1.74 -11.29
CA GLY A 16 -1.02 -2.89 -11.88
C GLY A 16 -0.13 -3.96 -12.50
N SER A 17 -0.61 -5.20 -12.55
CA SER A 17 0.10 -6.30 -13.22
C SER A 17 0.24 -6.14 -14.75
N VAL A 18 -0.38 -5.12 -15.36
CA VAL A 18 -0.17 -4.78 -16.79
C VAL A 18 1.31 -4.63 -17.15
N LEU A 19 2.13 -4.21 -16.18
CA LEU A 19 3.58 -4.09 -16.30
C LEU A 19 4.27 -5.42 -16.68
N TYR A 20 3.74 -6.57 -16.25
CA TYR A 20 4.21 -7.90 -16.66
C TYR A 20 3.65 -8.35 -18.01
N LYS A 21 2.47 -7.85 -18.39
CA LYS A 21 1.65 -8.41 -19.47
C LYS A 21 1.98 -7.80 -20.82
N ARG A 22 2.41 -6.54 -20.86
CA ARG A 22 2.63 -5.80 -22.10
C ARG A 22 4.11 -5.66 -22.42
N SER A 23 4.47 -5.93 -23.67
CA SER A 23 5.86 -5.95 -24.15
C SER A 23 6.59 -4.61 -24.03
N HIS A 24 5.88 -3.48 -24.07
CA HIS A 24 6.47 -2.15 -23.90
C HIS A 24 6.78 -1.78 -22.44
N PHE A 25 6.21 -2.51 -21.46
CA PHE A 25 6.52 -2.32 -20.05
C PHE A 25 7.47 -3.38 -19.53
N ARG A 26 7.20 -4.65 -19.86
CA ARG A 26 7.81 -5.81 -19.22
C ARG A 26 9.33 -5.75 -19.13
N PRO A 27 10.12 -5.51 -20.20
CA PRO A 27 11.57 -5.57 -20.10
C PRO A 27 12.14 -4.55 -19.11
N ALA A 28 11.72 -3.29 -19.22
CA ALA A 28 12.19 -2.21 -18.35
C ALA A 28 11.74 -2.43 -16.91
N TYR A 29 10.48 -2.84 -16.72
CA TYR A 29 9.95 -3.12 -15.39
C TYR A 29 10.67 -4.30 -14.71
N THR A 30 10.91 -5.42 -15.41
CA THR A 30 11.64 -6.55 -14.82
C THR A 30 13.10 -6.23 -14.54
N ALA A 31 13.73 -5.35 -15.33
CA ALA A 31 15.09 -4.87 -15.07
C ALA A 31 15.13 -4.02 -13.80
N LEU A 32 14.16 -3.09 -13.63
CA LEU A 32 13.99 -2.31 -12.41
C LEU A 32 13.81 -3.22 -11.19
N LEU A 33 12.90 -4.20 -11.26
CA LEU A 33 12.68 -5.11 -10.12
C LEU A 33 13.95 -5.90 -9.75
N SER A 34 14.72 -6.37 -10.75
CA SER A 34 15.98 -7.07 -10.50
C SER A 34 17.02 -6.18 -9.81
N GLU A 35 17.09 -4.90 -10.18
CA GLU A 35 17.97 -3.92 -9.56
C GLU A 35 17.58 -3.69 -8.09
N LEU A 36 16.31 -3.36 -7.85
CA LEU A 36 15.80 -3.08 -6.50
C LEU A 36 15.89 -4.30 -5.57
N GLU A 37 15.65 -5.50 -6.11
CA GLU A 37 15.80 -6.76 -5.36
C GLU A 37 17.24 -6.98 -4.91
N THR A 38 18.21 -6.64 -5.76
CA THR A 38 19.64 -6.70 -5.42
C THR A 38 19.94 -5.74 -4.27
N THR A 39 19.50 -4.47 -4.37
CA THR A 39 19.67 -3.45 -3.32
C THR A 39 19.09 -3.89 -1.98
N LEU A 40 17.87 -4.45 -1.97
CA LEU A 40 17.21 -4.95 -0.77
C LEU A 40 17.98 -6.15 -0.17
N THR A 41 18.35 -7.11 -1.01
CA THR A 41 19.03 -8.34 -0.58
C THR A 41 20.41 -8.06 -0.01
N GLU A 42 21.20 -7.18 -0.66
CA GLU A 42 22.51 -6.74 -0.16
C GLU A 42 22.39 -6.02 1.18
N SER A 43 21.26 -5.35 1.41
CA SER A 43 20.95 -4.71 2.68
C SER A 43 20.39 -5.68 3.72
N GLY A 44 20.21 -6.97 3.41
CA GLY A 44 19.72 -8.01 4.31
C GLY A 44 18.20 -8.14 4.40
N TRP A 45 17.46 -7.54 3.46
CA TRP A 45 16.01 -7.70 3.36
C TRP A 45 15.65 -8.92 2.52
N HIS A 46 14.69 -9.71 3.01
CA HIS A 46 14.05 -10.78 2.26
C HIS A 46 12.75 -10.25 1.65
N VAL A 47 12.53 -10.59 0.39
CA VAL A 47 11.35 -10.18 -0.36
C VAL A 47 10.62 -11.40 -0.88
N VAL A 48 9.30 -11.41 -0.72
CA VAL A 48 8.42 -12.36 -1.40
C VAL A 48 7.25 -11.63 -2.05
N THR A 49 6.84 -12.12 -3.22
CA THR A 49 5.81 -11.47 -4.03
C THR A 49 4.72 -12.46 -4.44
N ALA A 50 3.48 -12.01 -4.40
CA ALA A 50 2.35 -12.65 -5.07
C ALA A 50 1.57 -11.60 -5.88
N LEU A 51 0.63 -12.06 -6.71
CA LEU A 51 -0.40 -11.17 -7.26
C LEU A 51 -1.70 -11.35 -6.49
N SER A 52 -2.40 -10.24 -6.22
CA SER A 52 -3.77 -10.23 -5.70
C SER A 52 -4.74 -9.59 -6.68
N GLU A 53 -5.98 -10.09 -6.73
CA GLU A 53 -7.05 -9.49 -7.54
C GLU A 53 -7.68 -8.29 -6.82
N SER A 54 -7.57 -7.11 -7.44
CA SER A 54 -8.17 -5.87 -6.93
C SER A 54 -9.70 -5.86 -7.08
N PRO A 55 -10.44 -5.21 -6.15
CA PRO A 55 -11.87 -4.96 -6.31
C PRO A 55 -12.17 -3.84 -7.31
N THR A 56 -11.16 -3.05 -7.71
CA THR A 56 -11.33 -1.89 -8.58
C THR A 56 -10.36 -1.88 -9.77
N TRP A 57 -10.64 -1.00 -10.72
CA TRP A 57 -9.87 -0.89 -11.96
C TRP A 57 -9.81 0.58 -12.40
N GLY A 58 -8.60 1.10 -12.63
CA GLY A 58 -8.38 2.46 -13.14
C GLY A 58 -8.79 3.59 -12.19
N GLY A 59 -9.11 3.29 -10.93
CA GLY A 59 -9.55 4.23 -9.92
C GLY A 59 -10.21 3.50 -8.74
N GLY A 60 -10.68 4.28 -7.75
CA GLY A 60 -11.43 3.73 -6.62
C GLY A 60 -10.56 3.14 -5.53
N SER A 61 -9.35 3.68 -5.32
CA SER A 61 -8.35 3.19 -4.37
C SER A 61 -8.91 3.00 -2.96
N TRP A 62 -9.88 3.83 -2.53
CA TRP A 62 -10.54 3.67 -1.23
C TRP A 62 -11.30 2.36 -1.08
N LEU A 63 -11.85 1.82 -2.16
CA LEU A 63 -12.50 0.51 -2.14
C LEU A 63 -11.45 -0.60 -2.03
N SER A 64 -10.30 -0.42 -2.68
CA SER A 64 -9.17 -1.34 -2.69
C SER A 64 -8.53 -1.52 -1.30
N TYR A 65 -8.10 -0.43 -0.66
CA TYR A 65 -7.52 -0.51 0.68
C TYR A 65 -8.55 -0.87 1.74
N THR A 66 -9.81 -0.41 1.62
CA THR A 66 -10.85 -0.78 2.60
C THR A 66 -11.16 -2.27 2.51
N SER A 67 -11.20 -2.85 1.30
CA SER A 67 -11.42 -4.29 1.13
C SER A 67 -10.33 -5.12 1.82
N THR A 68 -9.08 -4.69 1.68
CA THR A 68 -7.91 -5.32 2.31
C THR A 68 -7.99 -5.24 3.84
N ILE A 69 -8.23 -4.03 4.38
CA ILE A 69 -8.25 -3.79 5.84
C ILE A 69 -9.42 -4.52 6.52
N LEU A 70 -10.60 -4.53 5.90
CA LEU A 70 -11.79 -5.18 6.46
C LEU A 70 -11.88 -6.68 6.10
N GLY A 71 -11.04 -7.16 5.19
CA GLY A 71 -11.11 -8.53 4.68
C GLY A 71 -12.45 -8.90 4.05
N MET A 72 -13.16 -7.91 3.47
CA MET A 72 -14.42 -8.09 2.75
C MET A 72 -14.34 -7.37 1.42
N ARG A 73 -14.84 -7.98 0.34
CA ARG A 73 -14.89 -7.31 -0.95
C ARG A 73 -15.85 -6.12 -0.91
N ILE A 74 -15.32 -4.94 -1.22
CA ILE A 74 -16.09 -3.72 -1.48
C ILE A 74 -15.67 -3.23 -2.86
N ASP A 75 -16.55 -3.34 -3.84
CA ASP A 75 -16.23 -3.05 -5.26
C ASP A 75 -17.08 -1.93 -5.86
N ASN A 76 -17.92 -1.29 -5.02
CA ASN A 76 -18.74 -0.17 -5.43
C ASN A 76 -18.96 0.84 -4.29
N HIS A 77 -19.17 2.10 -4.68
CA HIS A 77 -19.32 3.21 -3.75
C HIS A 77 -20.57 3.11 -2.85
N PRO A 78 -21.76 2.68 -3.34
CA PRO A 78 -22.92 2.48 -2.47
C PRO A 78 -22.68 1.50 -1.31
N GLN A 79 -22.07 0.35 -1.58
CA GLN A 79 -21.71 -0.63 -0.54
C GLN A 79 -20.73 -0.04 0.48
N TYR A 80 -19.72 0.70 0.00
CA TYR A 80 -18.81 1.42 0.88
C TYR A 80 -19.53 2.39 1.82
N LEU A 81 -20.46 3.20 1.28
CA LEU A 81 -21.22 4.15 2.07
C LEU A 81 -22.13 3.46 3.09
N GLU A 82 -22.76 2.35 2.73
CA GLU A 82 -23.60 1.56 3.63
C GLU A 82 -22.78 1.04 4.82
N LEU A 83 -21.65 0.40 4.55
CA LEU A 83 -20.73 -0.10 5.59
C LEU A 83 -20.21 1.04 6.46
N ARG A 84 -19.74 2.13 5.85
CA ARG A 84 -19.25 3.30 6.56
C ARG A 84 -20.33 3.85 7.50
N ASN A 85 -21.56 4.03 7.02
CA ASN A 85 -22.64 4.58 7.82
C ASN A 85 -23.09 3.62 8.94
N ARG A 86 -23.04 2.31 8.70
CA ARG A 86 -23.39 1.27 9.68
C ARG A 86 -22.38 1.19 10.82
N TYR A 87 -21.09 1.21 10.50
CA TYR A 87 -20.00 1.04 11.47
C TYR A 87 -19.47 2.40 11.95
N GLN A 88 -20.34 3.19 12.57
CA GLN A 88 -19.98 4.47 13.20
C GLN A 88 -19.87 4.40 14.73
N LEU A 89 -20.61 3.50 15.37
CA LEU A 89 -20.65 3.35 16.84
C LEU A 89 -20.07 2.01 17.33
N GLY A 90 -19.82 1.07 16.42
CA GLY A 90 -19.20 -0.23 16.70
C GLY A 90 -18.04 -0.47 15.75
N LYS A 91 -16.99 -1.16 16.26
CA LYS A 91 -15.82 -1.51 15.46
C LYS A 91 -16.08 -2.80 14.68
N TYR A 92 -15.88 -2.77 13.36
CA TYR A 92 -15.87 -3.98 12.53
C TYR A 92 -14.60 -4.80 12.85
N PRO A 93 -14.65 -6.15 12.88
CA PRO A 93 -13.45 -6.98 13.07
C PRO A 93 -12.50 -6.88 11.85
N SER A 94 -11.57 -5.93 11.90
CA SER A 94 -10.62 -5.61 10.82
C SER A 94 -9.19 -5.95 11.19
N LEU A 95 -8.27 -5.88 10.21
CA LEU A 95 -6.83 -5.96 10.44
C LEU A 95 -6.37 -4.97 11.51
N GLY A 96 -6.79 -3.70 11.38
CA GLY A 96 -6.47 -2.66 12.34
C GLY A 96 -6.97 -2.98 13.74
N LYS A 97 -8.22 -3.41 13.88
CA LYS A 97 -8.78 -3.77 15.18
C LYS A 97 -8.04 -4.95 15.83
N SER A 98 -7.73 -5.98 15.05
CA SER A 98 -7.01 -7.16 15.54
C SER A 98 -5.61 -6.81 16.05
N LEU A 99 -4.89 -5.92 15.36
CA LEU A 99 -3.57 -5.46 15.78
C LEU A 99 -3.65 -4.51 16.98
N GLN A 100 -4.64 -3.61 17.02
CA GLN A 100 -4.91 -2.78 18.20
C GLN A 100 -5.14 -3.61 19.46
N ASP A 101 -5.86 -4.74 19.35
CA ASP A 101 -6.07 -5.67 20.47
C ASP A 101 -4.77 -6.35 20.93
N GLN A 102 -3.75 -6.36 20.08
CA GLN A 102 -2.39 -6.78 20.42
C GLN A 102 -1.51 -5.62 20.92
N GLY A 103 -2.05 -4.41 21.05
CA GLY A 103 -1.38 -3.22 21.57
C GLY A 103 -0.70 -2.35 20.52
N TYR A 104 -1.00 -2.55 19.23
CA TYR A 104 -0.49 -1.69 18.16
C TYR A 104 -1.15 -0.32 18.17
N HIS A 105 -0.41 0.71 17.74
CA HIS A 105 -0.94 2.02 17.37
C HIS A 105 -1.23 2.04 15.87
N PHE A 106 -2.50 2.24 15.49
CA PHE A 106 -2.91 2.28 14.09
C PHE A 106 -2.94 3.73 13.57
N ALA A 107 -1.90 4.10 12.83
CA ALA A 107 -1.78 5.41 12.19
C ALA A 107 -2.13 5.33 10.69
N TRP A 108 -3.00 6.23 10.24
CA TRP A 108 -3.28 6.46 8.83
C TRP A 108 -2.70 7.81 8.39
N VAL A 109 -1.86 7.78 7.37
CA VAL A 109 -1.26 8.97 6.75
C VAL A 109 -1.94 9.28 5.42
N SER A 110 -2.43 10.50 5.27
CA SER A 110 -3.01 11.03 4.03
C SER A 110 -2.33 12.33 3.64
N SER A 111 -1.70 12.33 2.46
CA SER A 111 -1.07 13.51 1.86
C SER A 111 -2.01 14.36 1.02
N LEU A 112 -3.25 13.90 0.82
CA LEU A 112 -4.27 14.63 0.07
C LEU A 112 -4.67 15.91 0.78
N ASP A 113 -4.67 17.02 0.03
CA ASP A 113 -5.19 18.32 0.45
C ASP A 113 -6.72 18.33 0.29
N GLU A 114 -7.42 17.63 1.19
CA GLU A 114 -8.89 17.57 1.17
C GLU A 114 -9.53 18.55 2.15
N ASN A 115 -10.34 19.47 1.61
CA ASN A 115 -11.21 20.36 2.40
C ASN A 115 -12.47 19.63 2.91
N LEU A 116 -12.30 18.57 3.70
CA LEU A 116 -13.37 17.90 4.41
C LEU A 116 -13.53 18.49 5.81
N SER A 117 -14.77 18.59 6.29
CA SER A 117 -15.03 18.97 7.68
C SER A 117 -14.52 17.91 8.65
N ASP A 118 -14.17 18.32 9.87
CA ASP A 118 -13.73 17.39 10.93
C ASP A 118 -14.75 16.26 11.16
N LEU A 119 -16.05 16.58 11.05
CA LEU A 119 -17.10 15.57 11.16
C LEU A 119 -17.05 14.53 10.02
N ALA A 120 -16.71 14.95 8.80
CA ALA A 120 -16.55 14.04 7.68
C ALA A 120 -15.32 13.14 7.89
N TRP A 121 -14.17 13.71 8.26
CA TRP A 121 -12.97 12.95 8.61
C TRP A 121 -13.23 11.94 9.73
N ALA A 122 -13.93 12.36 10.77
CA ALA A 122 -14.27 11.49 11.89
C ALA A 122 -15.12 10.26 11.47
N LYS A 123 -15.89 10.35 10.37
CA LYS A 123 -16.61 9.17 9.84
C LYS A 123 -15.66 8.15 9.22
N TYR A 124 -14.61 8.60 8.54
CA TYR A 124 -13.59 7.72 7.97
C TYR A 124 -12.74 7.07 9.05
N THR A 125 -12.27 7.85 10.02
CA THR A 125 -11.42 7.32 11.10
C THR A 125 -12.16 6.31 11.97
N ARG A 126 -13.42 6.57 12.33
CA ARG A 126 -14.26 5.58 13.04
C ARG A 126 -14.52 4.31 12.24
N PHE A 127 -14.70 4.44 10.93
CA PHE A 127 -15.00 3.30 10.08
C PHE A 127 -13.78 2.39 9.86
N LEU A 128 -12.62 2.97 9.54
CA LEU A 128 -11.37 2.21 9.44
C LEU A 128 -10.84 1.77 10.81
N GLY A 129 -11.25 2.48 11.87
CA GLY A 129 -10.90 2.18 13.25
C GLY A 129 -9.49 2.62 13.63
N VAL A 130 -8.93 3.63 12.97
CA VAL A 130 -7.58 4.15 13.23
C VAL A 130 -7.53 4.85 14.59
N ASP A 131 -6.37 4.78 15.25
CA ASP A 131 -6.10 5.57 16.46
C ASP A 131 -5.77 7.02 16.09
N GLU A 132 -5.11 7.20 14.95
CA GLU A 132 -4.62 8.50 14.49
C GLU A 132 -4.74 8.66 12.97
N LEU A 133 -5.16 9.86 12.54
CA LEU A 133 -5.11 10.30 11.17
C LEU A 133 -4.15 11.49 11.08
N ILE A 134 -3.04 11.28 10.36
CA ILE A 134 -2.06 12.32 10.03
C ILE A 134 -2.39 12.86 8.64
N ARG A 135 -2.70 14.15 8.57
CA ARG A 135 -3.07 14.84 7.33
C ARG A 135 -1.98 15.79 6.86
N ASN A 136 -2.05 16.14 5.57
CA ASN A 136 -1.14 17.08 4.92
C ASN A 136 -0.92 18.37 5.72
N GLU A 137 -1.97 18.95 6.30
CA GLU A 137 -1.88 20.22 7.02
C GLU A 137 -0.99 20.15 8.26
N GLN A 138 -0.86 18.96 8.88
CA GLN A 138 0.00 18.74 10.05
C GLN A 138 1.49 18.72 9.68
N MET A 139 1.82 18.41 8.42
CA MET A 139 3.20 18.20 7.97
C MET A 139 3.95 19.51 7.68
N GLY A 140 3.25 20.64 7.58
CA GLY A 140 3.87 21.95 7.32
C GLY A 140 4.65 22.02 6.01
N TYR A 141 4.20 21.30 4.98
CA TYR A 141 4.86 21.27 3.68
C TYR A 141 4.59 22.55 2.88
N VAL A 142 5.66 23.22 2.44
CA VAL A 142 5.65 24.49 1.69
C VAL A 142 6.39 24.38 0.35
N GLY A 143 6.86 23.18 -0.02
CA GLY A 143 7.55 22.95 -1.29
C GLY A 143 6.62 22.66 -2.47
N PRO A 144 7.19 22.43 -3.67
CA PRO A 144 6.44 22.11 -4.87
C PRO A 144 5.62 20.81 -4.74
N ARG A 145 4.44 20.78 -5.33
CA ARG A 145 3.49 19.69 -5.21
C ARG A 145 3.34 18.91 -6.52
N TYR A 146 2.97 17.64 -6.41
CA TYR A 146 2.94 16.68 -7.52
C TYR A 146 1.69 15.79 -7.45
N GLY A 147 1.40 15.08 -8.54
CA GLY A 147 0.31 14.11 -8.60
C GLY A 147 -1.08 14.75 -8.65
N TRP A 148 -2.09 13.95 -8.26
CA TRP A 148 -3.49 14.37 -8.24
C TRP A 148 -3.83 15.11 -6.94
N GLY A 149 -4.61 16.20 -7.05
CA GLY A 149 -4.96 17.03 -5.90
C GLY A 149 -3.71 17.55 -5.19
N PRO A 150 -2.86 18.33 -5.91
CA PRO A 150 -1.42 18.47 -5.73
C PRO A 150 -0.96 18.18 -4.30
N ALA A 151 -0.20 17.10 -4.13
CA ALA A 151 0.27 16.62 -2.84
C ALA A 151 1.79 16.82 -2.69
N PRO A 152 2.32 16.86 -1.46
CA PRO A 152 3.76 16.76 -1.24
C PRO A 152 4.33 15.48 -1.89
N PRO A 153 5.62 15.45 -2.26
CA PRO A 153 6.29 14.22 -2.67
C PRO A 153 6.11 13.12 -1.62
N ASP A 154 5.82 11.90 -2.04
CA ASP A 154 5.65 10.77 -1.12
C ASP A 154 6.93 10.54 -0.29
N GLN A 155 8.11 10.84 -0.85
CA GLN A 155 9.37 10.80 -0.09
C GLN A 155 9.32 11.70 1.16
N TRP A 156 8.80 12.93 1.05
CA TRP A 156 8.63 13.83 2.19
C TRP A 156 7.59 13.27 3.18
N VAL A 157 6.43 12.88 2.66
CA VAL A 157 5.28 12.43 3.46
C VAL A 157 5.66 11.24 4.35
N LEU A 158 6.31 10.23 3.77
CA LEU A 158 6.58 8.97 4.46
C LEU A 158 7.70 9.10 5.49
N HIS A 159 8.77 9.84 5.18
CA HIS A 159 9.85 10.09 6.14
C HIS A 159 9.38 11.00 7.28
N TRP A 160 8.64 12.07 6.97
CA TRP A 160 8.10 12.95 8.00
C TRP A 160 7.18 12.19 8.96
N ALA A 161 6.27 11.37 8.40
CA ALA A 161 5.33 10.61 9.22
C ALA A 161 6.03 9.55 10.08
N HIS A 162 7.10 8.92 9.57
CA HIS A 162 7.92 8.02 10.36
C HIS A 162 8.58 8.76 11.54
N ASP A 163 9.31 9.86 11.29
CA ASP A 163 9.96 10.65 12.33
C ASP A 163 8.95 11.14 13.40
N TYR A 164 7.77 11.58 12.95
CA TYR A 164 6.69 12.02 13.82
C TYR A 164 6.17 10.89 14.72
N LEU A 165 5.85 9.72 14.14
CA LEU A 165 5.30 8.60 14.89
C LEU A 165 6.29 8.01 15.90
N GLN A 166 7.59 7.94 15.54
CA GLN A 166 8.65 7.53 16.45
C GLN A 166 8.80 8.48 17.65
N ALA A 167 8.48 9.76 17.47
CA ALA A 167 8.50 10.74 18.58
C ALA A 167 7.22 10.70 19.44
N GLU A 168 6.09 10.31 18.87
CA GLU A 168 4.77 10.36 19.53
C GLU A 168 4.43 9.07 20.30
N THR A 169 4.94 7.91 19.88
CA THR A 169 4.60 6.64 20.53
C THR A 169 5.70 5.57 20.47
N ASP A 170 5.88 4.87 21.60
CA ASP A 170 6.74 3.66 21.69
C ASP A 170 5.96 2.35 21.43
N LYS A 171 4.69 2.44 21.01
CA LYS A 171 3.86 1.27 20.70
C LYS A 171 4.26 0.70 19.33
N PRO A 172 4.13 -0.62 19.11
CA PRO A 172 4.32 -1.19 17.78
C PRO A 172 3.32 -0.58 16.79
N LEU A 173 3.78 -0.27 15.59
CA LEU A 173 3.03 0.50 14.61
C LEU A 173 2.28 -0.39 13.63
N LEU A 174 1.02 -0.07 13.37
CA LEU A 174 0.38 -0.35 12.09
C LEU A 174 0.30 0.98 11.35
N PHE A 175 1.20 1.17 10.39
CA PHE A 175 1.23 2.33 9.53
C PHE A 175 0.45 2.03 8.25
N PHE A 176 -0.47 2.90 7.87
CA PHE A 176 -1.22 2.78 6.62
C PHE A 176 -1.18 4.07 5.79
N THR A 177 -0.92 3.93 4.50
CA THR A 177 -1.03 5.03 3.54
C THR A 177 -1.30 4.52 2.12
N ILE A 178 -1.59 5.46 1.22
CA ILE A 178 -1.56 5.25 -0.22
C ILE A 178 -0.71 6.35 -0.88
N THR A 179 0.27 5.95 -1.67
CA THR A 179 1.19 6.86 -2.37
C THR A 179 0.44 7.68 -3.42
N GLN A 180 0.96 8.84 -3.83
CA GLN A 180 0.31 9.75 -4.78
C GLN A 180 1.12 9.98 -6.06
N ASN A 181 2.43 9.84 -6.04
CA ASN A 181 3.29 10.24 -7.15
C ASN A 181 3.15 9.34 -8.39
N SER A 182 2.60 8.13 -8.24
CA SER A 182 2.21 7.26 -9.36
C SER A 182 0.76 7.40 -9.82
N HIS A 183 0.02 8.41 -9.34
CA HIS A 183 -1.33 8.70 -9.82
C HIS A 183 -1.33 9.29 -11.24
N TYR A 184 -2.38 9.00 -12.01
CA TYR A 184 -2.63 9.65 -13.31
C TYR A 184 -2.69 11.18 -13.16
N PRO A 185 -2.03 11.98 -14.02
CA PRO A 185 -1.49 11.64 -15.34
C PRO A 185 -0.03 11.19 -15.39
N TRP A 186 0.55 10.77 -14.25
CA TRP A 186 1.94 10.28 -14.14
C TRP A 186 3.01 11.32 -14.52
N ALA A 187 2.66 12.59 -14.44
CA ALA A 187 3.57 13.71 -14.60
C ALA A 187 2.90 14.97 -14.03
N PRO A 188 3.69 15.96 -13.58
CA PRO A 188 5.14 15.92 -13.34
C PRO A 188 5.49 15.05 -12.12
N HIS A 189 6.76 14.66 -12.00
CA HIS A 189 7.27 13.87 -10.87
C HIS A 189 8.37 14.61 -10.12
N PRO A 190 8.45 14.45 -8.80
CA PRO A 190 9.57 14.96 -8.04
C PRO A 190 10.86 14.22 -8.40
N ALA A 191 11.99 14.85 -8.14
CA ALA A 191 13.26 14.16 -8.11
C ALA A 191 13.42 13.44 -6.76
N LEU A 192 14.01 12.25 -6.78
CA LEU A 192 14.46 11.60 -5.55
C LEU A 192 15.70 12.34 -5.04
N VAL A 193 15.72 12.70 -3.77
CA VAL A 193 16.84 13.40 -3.13
C VAL A 193 17.45 12.55 -2.01
N GLU A 194 18.71 12.77 -1.66
CA GLU A 194 19.35 12.04 -0.56
C GLU A 194 18.77 12.43 0.81
N ASP A 195 18.63 13.74 1.08
CA ASP A 195 17.99 14.24 2.29
C ASP A 195 16.58 14.73 1.95
N TRP A 196 15.58 13.94 2.35
CA TRP A 196 14.16 14.25 2.15
C TRP A 196 13.77 15.62 2.73
N ARG A 197 14.49 16.14 3.73
CA ARG A 197 14.20 17.46 4.33
C ARG A 197 14.39 18.60 3.35
N THR A 198 15.23 18.41 2.34
CA THR A 198 15.46 19.39 1.27
C THR A 198 14.25 19.59 0.37
N LEU A 199 13.28 18.66 0.38
CA LEU A 199 12.04 18.76 -0.40
C LEU A 199 11.10 19.84 0.16
N ASN A 200 11.21 20.22 1.44
CA ASN A 200 10.33 21.21 2.07
C ASN A 200 10.95 22.60 2.06
N GLN A 201 11.12 23.15 0.85
CA GLN A 201 11.59 24.51 0.62
C GLN A 201 10.68 25.17 -0.40
N PRO A 202 10.32 26.47 -0.24
CA PRO A 202 9.56 27.18 -1.25
C PRO A 202 10.23 27.08 -2.62
N GLY A 203 9.45 26.73 -3.64
CA GLY A 203 9.93 26.53 -4.99
C GLY A 203 8.84 26.80 -6.03
N GLU A 204 9.23 26.80 -7.30
CA GLU A 204 8.27 26.92 -8.40
C GLU A 204 7.44 25.64 -8.50
N GLU A 205 6.12 25.78 -8.57
CA GLU A 205 5.22 24.65 -8.81
C GLU A 205 5.47 24.09 -10.22
N PRO A 206 5.57 22.77 -10.38
CA PRO A 206 5.86 22.19 -11.68
C PRO A 206 4.66 22.42 -12.62
N ALA A 207 4.96 22.67 -13.90
CA ALA A 207 3.91 22.91 -14.88
C ALA A 207 2.96 21.70 -14.99
N PRO A 208 1.63 21.91 -14.91
CA PRO A 208 0.68 20.82 -15.01
C PRO A 208 0.70 20.23 -16.41
N VAL A 209 0.56 18.91 -16.48
CA VAL A 209 0.47 18.18 -17.75
C VAL A 209 -0.99 17.91 -18.06
N ASP A 210 -1.49 18.39 -19.20
CA ASP A 210 -2.81 18.03 -19.71
C ASP A 210 -2.74 16.66 -20.41
N PRO A 211 -3.27 15.59 -19.79
CA PRO A 211 -3.16 14.26 -20.38
C PRO A 211 -3.91 14.12 -21.71
N GLU A 212 -4.92 14.94 -21.99
CA GLU A 212 -5.68 14.89 -23.24
C GLU A 212 -4.82 15.29 -24.45
N THR A 213 -3.73 16.04 -24.21
CA THR A 213 -2.77 16.43 -25.24
C THR A 213 -1.71 15.36 -25.53
N LEU A 214 -1.60 14.35 -24.66
CA LEU A 214 -0.56 13.32 -24.76
C LEU A 214 -0.99 12.17 -25.67
N ASP A 215 -0.07 11.75 -26.55
CA ASP A 215 -0.20 10.48 -27.26
C ASP A 215 -0.03 9.26 -26.32
N LEU A 216 -0.44 8.09 -26.80
CA LEU A 216 -0.43 6.86 -26.01
C LEU A 216 0.98 6.44 -25.58
N ASP A 217 1.98 6.65 -26.42
CA ASP A 217 3.36 6.24 -26.12
C ASP A 217 3.99 7.15 -25.07
N THR A 218 3.66 8.44 -25.07
CA THR A 218 4.07 9.37 -24.02
C THR A 218 3.38 9.03 -22.69
N ARG A 219 2.07 8.75 -22.71
CA ARG A 219 1.34 8.27 -21.51
C ARG A 219 1.98 7.01 -20.93
N ARG A 220 2.35 6.04 -21.77
CA ARG A 220 3.05 4.81 -21.34
C ARG A 220 4.41 5.12 -20.70
N ARG A 221 5.21 5.98 -21.33
CA ARG A 221 6.52 6.37 -20.77
C ARG A 221 6.36 7.06 -19.42
N TYR A 222 5.41 7.99 -19.30
CA TYR A 222 5.15 8.67 -18.03
C TYR A 222 4.71 7.68 -16.95
N TYR A 223 3.78 6.77 -17.25
CA TYR A 223 3.40 5.72 -16.32
C TYR A 223 4.60 4.87 -15.86
N LEU A 224 5.43 4.40 -16.80
CA LEU A 224 6.60 3.59 -16.44
C LEU A 224 7.59 4.38 -15.57
N ASN A 225 7.83 5.65 -15.88
CA ASN A 225 8.69 6.52 -15.08
C ASN A 225 8.13 6.76 -13.67
N ALA A 226 6.80 6.82 -13.53
CA ALA A 226 6.13 6.94 -12.25
C ALA A 226 6.36 5.75 -11.34
N ILE A 227 6.17 4.56 -11.91
CA ILE A 227 6.41 3.30 -11.20
C ILE A 227 7.90 3.15 -10.87
N ASP A 228 8.80 3.53 -11.79
CA ASP A 228 10.24 3.56 -11.53
C ASP A 228 10.58 4.43 -10.32
N TYR A 229 10.18 5.71 -10.36
CA TYR A 229 10.36 6.64 -9.25
C TYR A 229 9.78 6.09 -7.94
N GLN A 230 8.52 5.63 -7.97
CA GLN A 230 7.80 5.21 -6.77
C GLN A 230 8.45 4.00 -6.10
N LEU A 231 8.88 3.00 -6.89
CA LEU A 231 9.52 1.80 -6.35
C LEU A 231 10.94 2.07 -5.85
N ARG A 232 11.69 2.97 -6.52
CA ARG A 232 13.00 3.44 -6.01
C ARG A 232 12.84 4.19 -4.70
N MET A 233 11.89 5.11 -4.61
CA MET A 233 11.60 5.86 -3.40
C MET A 233 11.22 4.93 -2.25
N LEU A 234 10.32 3.96 -2.48
CA LEU A 234 9.93 3.00 -1.44
C LEU A 234 11.09 2.08 -1.03
N THR A 235 11.97 1.70 -1.96
CA THR A 235 13.19 0.94 -1.63
C THR A 235 14.12 1.75 -0.73
N GLN A 236 14.33 3.03 -1.04
CA GLN A 236 15.10 3.95 -0.23
C GLN A 236 14.48 4.13 1.16
N LEU A 237 13.16 4.36 1.24
CA LEU A 237 12.43 4.45 2.51
C LEU A 237 12.67 3.21 3.39
N ILE A 238 12.57 2.00 2.81
CA ILE A 238 12.81 0.74 3.54
C ILE A 238 14.23 0.69 4.11
N GLN A 239 15.23 1.16 3.37
CA GLN A 239 16.61 1.23 3.85
C GLN A 239 16.81 2.28 4.94
N ASP A 240 16.12 3.42 4.84
CA ASP A 240 16.28 4.56 5.74
C ASP A 240 15.55 4.35 7.09
N VAL A 241 14.36 3.77 7.06
CA VAL A 241 13.45 3.71 8.23
C VAL A 241 13.24 2.30 8.77
N GLY A 242 13.57 1.27 8.00
CA GLY A 242 13.32 -0.12 8.36
C GLY A 242 14.39 -0.70 9.28
N ASP A 243 13.97 -1.48 10.27
CA ASP A 243 14.84 -2.20 11.20
C ASP A 243 14.63 -3.74 11.17
N ASP A 244 15.32 -4.46 12.07
CA ASP A 244 15.24 -5.92 12.21
C ASP A 244 13.83 -6.44 12.56
N ASN A 245 12.97 -5.56 13.08
CA ASN A 245 11.59 -5.87 13.46
C ASN A 245 10.57 -5.17 12.56
N SER A 246 10.93 -4.77 11.34
CA SER A 246 9.99 -4.15 10.42
C SER A 246 9.45 -5.14 9.39
N ILE A 247 8.16 -4.99 9.05
CA ILE A 247 7.50 -5.65 7.92
C ILE A 247 6.90 -4.57 7.02
N PHE A 248 7.40 -4.48 5.79
CA PHE A 248 6.81 -3.64 4.76
C PHE A 248 5.93 -4.47 3.83
N ILE A 249 4.71 -4.01 3.61
CA ILE A 249 3.72 -4.59 2.71
C ILE A 249 3.41 -3.55 1.65
N LEU A 250 3.89 -3.79 0.43
CA LEU A 250 3.62 -2.91 -0.72
C LEU A 250 2.56 -3.58 -1.61
N ILE A 251 1.38 -2.97 -1.70
CA ILE A 251 0.25 -3.51 -2.48
C ILE A 251 -0.15 -2.52 -3.57
N GLY A 252 -0.20 -2.97 -4.82
CA GLY A 252 -0.85 -2.18 -5.85
C GLY A 252 -2.35 -2.09 -5.63
N ASP A 253 -2.93 -0.91 -5.75
CA ASP A 253 -4.35 -0.70 -5.49
C ASP A 253 -5.24 -1.15 -6.66
N HIS A 254 -4.87 -0.82 -7.91
CA HIS A 254 -5.56 -1.20 -9.14
C HIS A 254 -4.67 -1.09 -10.40
N GLN A 255 -5.20 -1.52 -11.55
CA GLN A 255 -4.56 -1.27 -12.85
C GLN A 255 -4.54 0.24 -13.19
N PRO A 256 -3.50 0.74 -13.89
CA PRO A 256 -3.44 2.13 -14.31
C PRO A 256 -4.52 2.44 -15.36
N PRO A 257 -5.27 3.55 -15.27
CA PRO A 257 -6.17 3.98 -16.34
C PRO A 257 -5.38 4.32 -17.61
N ALA A 258 -6.03 4.50 -18.76
CA ALA A 258 -5.49 5.00 -20.04
C ALA A 258 -4.31 4.23 -20.72
N VAL A 259 -3.51 3.44 -20.01
CA VAL A 259 -2.41 2.63 -20.55
C VAL A 259 -2.61 1.11 -20.38
N SER A 260 -3.68 0.73 -19.69
CA SER A 260 -4.19 -0.65 -19.59
C SER A 260 -5.61 -0.78 -20.14
N ARG A 261 -6.11 -2.02 -20.26
CA ARG A 261 -7.46 -2.41 -20.66
C ARG A 261 -8.01 -3.41 -19.64
N ARG A 262 -9.34 -3.57 -19.59
CA ARG A 262 -9.98 -4.57 -18.73
C ARG A 262 -9.51 -6.01 -19.02
N ASP A 263 -9.16 -6.30 -20.28
CA ASP A 263 -8.60 -7.60 -20.68
C ASP A 263 -7.20 -7.85 -20.09
N ASP A 264 -6.50 -6.81 -19.60
CA ASP A 264 -5.27 -6.99 -18.83
C ASP A 264 -5.56 -7.51 -17.40
N GLY A 265 -6.82 -7.72 -17.03
CA GLY A 265 -7.25 -8.24 -15.74
C GLY A 265 -7.23 -7.20 -14.62
N TRP A 266 -7.31 -7.69 -13.38
CA TRP A 266 -7.48 -6.87 -12.17
C TRP A 266 -6.37 -7.09 -11.15
N SER A 267 -5.38 -7.92 -11.48
CA SER A 267 -4.34 -8.31 -10.53
C SER A 267 -3.33 -7.20 -10.32
N THR A 268 -2.84 -7.05 -9.10
CA THR A 268 -1.76 -6.13 -8.73
C THR A 268 -0.70 -6.87 -7.90
N PRO A 269 0.55 -6.38 -7.86
CA PRO A 269 1.58 -6.98 -7.01
C PRO A 269 1.33 -6.76 -5.52
N VAL A 270 1.69 -7.76 -4.72
CA VAL A 270 1.79 -7.71 -3.25
C VAL A 270 3.21 -8.13 -2.88
N HIS A 271 4.04 -7.18 -2.49
CA HIS A 271 5.39 -7.43 -1.98
C HIS A 271 5.35 -7.43 -0.45
N ILE A 272 5.92 -8.46 0.18
CA ILE A 272 6.16 -8.49 1.62
C ILE A 272 7.67 -8.55 1.84
N ILE A 273 8.18 -7.58 2.59
CA ILE A 273 9.60 -7.30 2.75
C ILE A 273 9.92 -7.27 4.25
N SER A 274 10.86 -8.10 4.69
CA SER A 274 11.30 -8.15 6.09
C SER A 274 12.71 -8.73 6.21
N ARG A 275 13.44 -8.39 7.28
CA ARG A 275 14.71 -9.05 7.65
C ARG A 275 14.49 -10.44 8.24
N ASP A 276 13.24 -10.80 8.55
CA ASP A 276 12.88 -12.12 9.03
C ASP A 276 12.68 -13.12 7.87
N ALA A 277 13.70 -13.93 7.62
CA ALA A 277 13.63 -14.99 6.60
C ALA A 277 12.50 -16.01 6.86
N THR A 278 12.15 -16.27 8.12
CA THR A 278 11.12 -17.28 8.46
C THR A 278 9.72 -16.78 8.11
N LEU A 279 9.49 -15.46 8.14
CA LEU A 279 8.27 -14.84 7.62
C LEU A 279 8.15 -15.05 6.10
N ALA A 280 9.23 -14.78 5.37
CA ALA A 280 9.27 -14.97 3.92
C ALA A 280 8.99 -16.43 3.55
N ASP A 281 9.61 -17.40 4.23
CA ASP A 281 9.39 -18.83 4.00
C ASP A 281 7.93 -19.24 4.25
N ALA A 282 7.32 -18.74 5.32
CA ALA A 282 5.94 -19.06 5.69
C ALA A 282 4.91 -18.62 4.64
N LEU A 283 5.20 -17.51 3.94
CA LEU A 283 4.34 -16.97 2.88
C LEU A 283 4.33 -17.84 1.62
N GLY A 284 5.34 -18.68 1.42
CA GLY A 284 5.40 -19.64 0.31
C GLY A 284 4.21 -20.60 0.28
N ALA A 285 3.67 -20.97 1.44
CA ALA A 285 2.47 -21.81 1.56
C ALA A 285 1.20 -21.16 0.97
N TYR A 286 1.23 -19.85 0.73
CA TYR A 286 0.11 -19.07 0.20
C TYR A 286 0.37 -18.52 -1.21
N GLY A 287 1.37 -19.09 -1.91
CA GLY A 287 1.65 -18.77 -3.31
C GLY A 287 2.52 -17.52 -3.53
N PHE A 288 3.12 -16.99 -2.47
CA PHE A 288 4.19 -15.99 -2.61
C PHE A 288 5.48 -16.68 -3.07
N THR A 289 6.21 -16.03 -3.97
CA THR A 289 7.51 -16.51 -4.46
C THR A 289 8.63 -15.57 -4.04
N PRO A 290 9.85 -16.08 -3.78
CA PRO A 290 11.00 -15.23 -3.50
C PRO A 290 11.27 -14.19 -4.60
N GLY A 291 11.69 -13.01 -4.19
CA GLY A 291 12.02 -11.88 -5.06
C GLY A 291 10.87 -10.91 -5.31
N LEU A 292 11.17 -9.80 -5.98
CA LEU A 292 10.20 -8.77 -6.37
C LEU A 292 9.40 -9.18 -7.62
N ALA A 293 10.00 -9.98 -8.50
CA ALA A 293 9.39 -10.37 -9.76
C ALA A 293 8.62 -11.69 -9.65
N VAL A 294 7.45 -11.76 -10.29
CA VAL A 294 6.70 -13.01 -10.46
C VAL A 294 6.68 -13.46 -11.92
N THR A 295 6.67 -14.78 -12.13
CA THR A 295 6.54 -15.38 -13.47
C THR A 295 5.16 -15.97 -13.70
N ASP A 296 4.52 -16.49 -12.65
CA ASP A 296 3.12 -16.87 -12.64
C ASP A 296 2.25 -15.63 -12.39
N LEU A 297 1.44 -15.27 -13.38
CA LEU A 297 0.61 -14.06 -13.35
C LEU A 297 -0.83 -14.33 -12.87
N GLU A 298 -1.12 -15.52 -12.37
CA GLU A 298 -2.41 -15.85 -11.75
C GLU A 298 -2.48 -15.32 -10.31
N PRO A 299 -3.49 -14.51 -9.96
CA PRO A 299 -3.64 -14.01 -8.61
C PRO A 299 -3.92 -15.15 -7.62
N LYS A 300 -3.18 -15.18 -6.51
CA LYS A 300 -3.29 -16.24 -5.47
C LYS A 300 -4.36 -15.94 -4.43
N LEU A 301 -4.73 -14.67 -4.33
CA LEU A 301 -5.74 -14.15 -3.44
C LEU A 301 -6.45 -12.96 -4.07
N ARG A 302 -7.52 -12.52 -3.45
CA ARG A 302 -8.08 -11.17 -3.64
C ARG A 302 -7.54 -10.25 -2.55
N HIS A 303 -7.66 -8.95 -2.76
CA HIS A 303 -7.31 -7.93 -1.76
C HIS A 303 -7.96 -8.22 -0.40
N GLU A 304 -9.26 -8.53 -0.40
CA GLU A 304 -9.98 -8.91 0.81
C GLU A 304 -9.50 -10.20 1.48
N GLY A 305 -8.74 -11.05 0.76
CA GLY A 305 -8.15 -12.25 1.35
C GLY A 305 -6.89 -11.99 2.18
N PHE A 306 -6.26 -10.83 1.99
CA PHE A 306 -5.00 -10.48 2.65
C PHE A 306 -5.11 -10.48 4.17
N TYR A 307 -6.20 -9.93 4.73
CA TYR A 307 -6.38 -9.88 6.19
C TYR A 307 -6.27 -11.27 6.84
N SER A 308 -7.00 -12.25 6.33
CA SER A 308 -6.99 -13.62 6.88
C SER A 308 -5.62 -14.30 6.75
N LEU A 309 -4.98 -14.13 5.58
CA LEU A 309 -3.63 -14.64 5.32
C LEU A 309 -2.62 -14.04 6.29
N PHE A 310 -2.61 -12.72 6.40
CA PHE A 310 -1.60 -12.00 7.15
C PHE A 310 -1.74 -12.27 8.64
N MET A 311 -2.95 -12.30 9.19
CA MET A 311 -3.17 -12.69 10.59
C MET A 311 -2.72 -14.12 10.87
N ARG A 312 -2.97 -15.05 9.95
CA ARG A 312 -2.53 -16.45 10.08
C ARG A 312 -1.02 -16.57 10.12
N VAL A 313 -0.33 -15.88 9.21
CA VAL A 313 1.14 -15.86 9.15
C VAL A 313 1.73 -15.16 10.36
N LEU A 314 1.21 -13.98 10.71
CA LEU A 314 1.68 -13.19 11.86
C LEU A 314 1.52 -13.95 13.17
N LEU A 315 0.39 -14.64 13.37
CA LEU A 315 0.19 -15.49 14.54
C LEU A 315 1.14 -16.70 14.54
N GLY A 316 1.36 -17.32 13.38
CA GLY A 316 2.26 -18.47 13.27
C GLY A 316 3.72 -18.13 13.54
N GLN A 317 4.18 -16.95 13.12
CA GLN A 317 5.58 -16.52 13.24
C GLN A 317 5.88 -15.77 14.54
N TYR A 318 4.90 -15.04 15.07
CA TYR A 318 5.13 -14.13 16.20
C TYR A 318 4.14 -14.35 17.36
N GLY A 319 3.30 -15.39 17.30
CA GLY A 319 2.34 -15.74 18.35
C GLY A 319 2.95 -16.52 19.51
N ALA A 320 2.24 -16.52 20.64
CA ALA A 320 2.56 -17.34 21.80
C ALA A 320 1.73 -18.63 21.77
N GLY A 321 2.40 -19.79 21.82
CA GLY A 321 1.75 -21.11 21.92
C GLY A 321 1.02 -21.59 20.66
N GLN A 322 0.56 -22.85 20.70
CA GLN A 322 -0.23 -23.45 19.62
C GLN A 322 -1.72 -23.10 19.78
N VAL A 323 -2.10 -21.92 19.28
CA VAL A 323 -3.52 -21.58 19.08
C VAL A 323 -3.95 -22.12 17.71
N ALA A 324 -5.18 -22.60 17.58
CA ALA A 324 -5.75 -22.93 16.27
C ALA A 324 -5.60 -21.71 15.34
N ALA A 325 -4.91 -21.92 14.22
CA ALA A 325 -4.63 -20.84 13.28
C ALA A 325 -5.94 -20.40 12.59
N PRO A 326 -6.22 -19.08 12.47
CA PRO A 326 -7.45 -18.59 11.87
C PRO A 326 -7.59 -19.10 10.43
N ASP A 327 -8.83 -19.26 9.97
CA ASP A 327 -9.10 -19.75 8.62
C ASP A 327 -8.48 -18.84 7.56
N TYR A 328 -7.88 -19.46 6.55
CA TYR A 328 -7.41 -18.73 5.38
C TYR A 328 -8.55 -18.58 4.37
N LEU A 329 -8.96 -17.35 4.14
CA LEU A 329 -10.03 -16.97 3.24
C LEU A 329 -9.44 -16.21 2.04
N PRO A 330 -8.91 -16.87 1.00
CA PRO A 330 -8.25 -16.20 -0.13
C PRO A 330 -9.16 -15.23 -0.90
N ARG A 331 -10.48 -15.34 -0.73
CA ARG A 331 -11.50 -14.48 -1.36
C ARG A 331 -12.20 -13.55 -0.37
N GLY A 332 -11.62 -13.39 0.83
CA GLY A 332 -12.20 -12.63 1.93
C GLY A 332 -13.47 -13.26 2.51
N VAL A 333 -14.05 -12.56 3.47
CA VAL A 333 -15.31 -12.93 4.10
C VAL A 333 -16.47 -12.59 3.16
N VAL A 334 -17.37 -13.56 2.96
CA VAL A 334 -18.64 -13.36 2.25
C VAL A 334 -19.75 -13.16 3.29
N PRO A 335 -20.39 -11.99 3.37
CA PRO A 335 -21.47 -11.75 4.32
C PRO A 335 -22.59 -12.80 4.18
N GLY A 336 -22.97 -13.42 5.30
CA GLY A 336 -24.05 -14.40 5.34
C GLY A 336 -23.67 -15.83 4.95
N GLN A 337 -22.41 -16.10 4.58
CA GLN A 337 -21.91 -17.48 4.52
C GLN A 337 -21.34 -17.90 5.88
N PRO A 338 -21.64 -19.12 6.36
CA PRO A 338 -20.91 -19.67 7.50
C PRO A 338 -19.42 -19.77 7.13
N VAL A 339 -18.55 -19.34 8.06
CA VAL A 339 -17.12 -19.63 7.94
C VAL A 339 -16.97 -21.15 7.97
N PRO A 340 -16.31 -21.80 6.99
CA PRO A 340 -16.10 -23.24 7.04
C PRO A 340 -15.28 -23.58 8.29
N ASN A 341 -15.82 -24.49 9.12
CA ASN A 341 -15.15 -25.00 10.32
C ASN A 341 -13.82 -25.70 10.04
#